data_AF-A0A347AM40-F1
#
_entry.id   AF-A0A347AM40-F1
#
_cell.length_a   1.000
_cell.length_b   1.000
_cell.length_c   1.000
_cell.angle_alpha   90.00
_cell.angle_beta   90.00
_cell.angle_gamma   90.00
#
_symmetry.space_group_name_H-M   'P 1'
#
loop_
_entity.id
_entity.type
_entity.pdbx_description
1 polymer ?
#
loop_
_entity_poly.entity_id
_entity_poly.type
_entity_poly.pdbx_seq_one_letter_code
_entity_poly.pdbx_strand_id
1 'polypeptide(L)' 'MNYKEIRNFLVALVVFLVIVLIFRLIADLMGETSPTGPIKIFSWIAGSLVALEVWEIISR' A
#
# COMPACT_ATOMS: atom_id res chain seq x y z
N MET A 1 -12.63 -12.34 -16.74
CA MET A 1 -12.28 -11.40 -15.66
C MET A 1 -13.05 -10.11 -15.92
N ASN A 2 -13.90 -9.67 -14.99
CA ASN A 2 -14.80 -8.54 -15.23
C ASN A 2 -13.99 -7.22 -15.22
N TYR A 3 -14.21 -6.33 -16.20
CA TYR A 3 -13.50 -5.04 -16.25
C TYR A 3 -13.66 -4.24 -14.95
N LYS A 4 -14.83 -4.33 -14.31
CA LYS A 4 -15.09 -3.71 -12.99
C LYS A 4 -14.15 -4.23 -11.91
N GLU A 5 -13.93 -5.54 -11.85
CA GLU A 5 -13.04 -6.18 -10.87
C GLU A 5 -11.57 -5.79 -11.12
N ILE A 6 -11.12 -5.80 -12.38
CA ILE A 6 -9.75 -5.40 -12.72
C ILE A 6 -9.51 -3.94 -12.33
N ARG A 7 -10.43 -3.03 -12.65
CA ARG A 7 -10.33 -1.63 -12.29
C ARG A 7 -10.25 -1.45 -10.77
N ASN A 8 -11.14 -2.11 -10.03
CA ASN A 8 -11.14 -2.03 -8.57
C ASN A 8 -9.81 -2.52 -8.00
N PHE A 9 -9.19 -3.53 -8.62
CA PHE A 9 -7.97 -4.16 -8.12
C PHE A 9 -6.80 -3.21 -8.33
N LEU A 10 -6.76 -2.60 -9.51
CA LEU A 10 -5.79 -1.56 -9.84
C LEU A 10 -5.91 -0.36 -8.89
N VAL A 11 -7.12 0.07 -8.53
CA VAL A 11 -7.30 1.17 -7.56
C VAL A 11 -6.73 0.80 -6.20
N ALA A 12 -7.06 -0.39 -5.67
CA ALA A 12 -6.53 -0.87 -4.39
C ALA A 12 -5.00 -1.01 -4.42
N LEU A 13 -4.44 -1.51 -5.53
CA LEU A 13 -3.00 -1.63 -5.74
C LEU A 13 -2.32 -0.26 -5.78
N VAL A 14 -2.90 0.73 -6.45
CA VAL A 14 -2.37 2.10 -6.47
C VAL A 14 -2.36 2.70 -5.07
N VAL A 15 -3.42 2.51 -4.28
CA VAL A 15 -3.47 2.97 -2.89
C VAL A 15 -2.36 2.33 -2.06
N PHE A 16 -2.17 1.01 -2.17
CA PHE A 16 -1.07 0.29 -1.52
C PHE A 16 0.29 0.90 -1.88
N LEU A 17 0.54 1.11 -3.18
CA LEU A 17 1.82 1.64 -3.67
C LEU A 17 2.07 3.06 -3.18
N VAL A 18 1.05 3.92 -3.15
CA VAL A 18 1.18 5.29 -2.63
C VAL A 18 1.62 5.26 -1.17
N ILE A 19 1.00 4.42 -0.34
CA ILE A 19 1.34 4.29 1.08
C ILE A 19 2.79 3.81 1.23
N VAL A 20 3.17 2.73 0.54
CA VAL A 20 4.52 2.18 0.63
C VAL A 20 5.57 3.19 0.18
N LEU A 21 5.31 3.96 -0.88
CA LEU A 21 6.24 4.99 -1.36
C LEU A 21 6.41 6.14 -0.38
N ILE A 22 5.32 6.62 0.24
CA ILE A 22 5.38 7.66 1.26
C ILE A 22 6.22 7.20 2.45
N PHE A 23 5.96 6.01 2.96
CA PHE A 23 6.71 5.48 4.09
C PHE A 23 8.15 5.15 3.76
N ARG A 24 8.45 4.76 2.51
CA ARG A 24 9.83 4.60 2.06
C ARG A 24 10.60 5.92 2.16
N LEU A 25 9.99 7.03 1.73
CA LEU A 25 10.60 8.35 1.88
C LEU A 25 10.81 8.70 3.37
N ILE A 26 9.84 8.39 4.23
CA ILE A 26 9.96 8.60 5.69
C ILE A 26 11.10 7.75 6.26
N ALA A 27 11.20 6.48 5.86
CA ALA A 27 12.24 5.56 6.31
C ALA A 27 13.63 6.07 5.90
N ASP A 28 13.77 6.53 4.66
CA ASP A 28 15.02 7.08 4.14
C ASP A 28 15.39 8.39 4.89
N LEU A 29 14.42 9.26 5.20
CA LEU A 29 14.61 10.47 6.02
C LEU A 29 15.03 10.15 7.47
N MET A 30 14.56 9.02 8.02
CA MET A 30 14.91 8.53 9.36
C MET A 30 16.24 7.75 9.39
N GLY A 31 16.92 7.62 8.24
CA GLY A 31 18.20 6.90 8.14
C GLY A 31 18.07 5.38 8.11
N GLU A 32 16.88 4.84 7.83
CA GLU A 32 16.64 3.41 7.76
C GLU A 32 17.18 2.81 6.45
N THR A 33 18.44 2.36 6.48
CA THR A 33 19.14 1.82 5.31
C THR A 33 18.79 0.37 5.01
N SER A 34 18.34 -0.39 6.01
CA SER A 34 17.91 -1.78 5.81
C SER A 34 16.67 -1.84 4.91
N PRO A 35 16.61 -2.77 3.94
CA PRO A 35 15.41 -3.01 3.15
C PRO A 35 14.25 -3.61 3.97
N THR A 36 14.55 -4.17 5.15
CA THR A 36 13.58 -4.78 6.08
C THR A 36 13.54 -4.02 7.42
N GLY A 37 13.83 -2.73 7.41
CA GLY A 37 13.70 -1.93 8.62
C GLY A 37 12.24 -1.81 9.09
N PRO A 38 12.04 -1.43 10.36
CA PRO A 38 10.72 -1.41 10.99
C PRO A 38 9.74 -0.52 10.23
N ILE A 39 10.14 0.68 9.78
CA ILE A 39 9.23 1.61 9.10
C ILE A 39 8.75 1.00 7.78
N LYS A 40 9.65 0.36 7.02
CA LYS A 40 9.29 -0.34 5.78
C LYS A 40 8.38 -1.54 6.04
N ILE A 41 8.62 -2.34 7.09
CA ILE A 41 7.71 -3.46 7.43
C ILE A 41 6.31 -2.94 7.81
N PHE A 42 6.26 -1.91 8.66
CA PHE A 42 4.99 -1.30 9.08
C PHE A 42 4.22 -0.73 7.89
N SER A 43 4.91 -0.14 6.90
CA SER A 43 4.24 0.41 5.71
C SER A 43 3.57 -0.65 4.86
N TRP A 44 4.14 -1.85 4.77
CA TRP A 44 3.54 -2.97 4.05
C TRP A 44 2.28 -3.46 4.76
N ILE A 45 2.30 -3.57 6.08
CA ILE A 45 1.14 -3.98 6.86
C ILE A 45 0.04 -2.91 6.74
N ALA A 46 0.36 -1.65 7.02
CA ALA A 46 -0.58 -0.54 6.93
C ALA A 46 -1.15 -0.38 5.52
N GLY A 47 -0.29 -0.42 4.51
CA GLY A 47 -0.69 -0.36 3.10
C GLY A 47 -1.63 -1.49 2.72
N SER A 48 -1.38 -2.71 3.19
CA SER A 48 -2.23 -3.88 2.88
C SER A 48 -3.62 -3.74 3.51
N LEU A 49 -3.68 -3.31 4.77
CA LEU A 49 -4.96 -3.10 5.48
C LEU A 49 -5.82 -2.05 4.76
N VAL A 50 -5.22 -0.89 4.45
CA VAL A 50 -5.94 0.19 3.75
C VAL A 50 -6.36 -0.24 2.34
N ALA A 51 -5.51 -0.94 1.61
CA ALA A 51 -5.85 -1.43 0.26
C ALA A 51 -7.02 -2.42 0.28
N LEU A 52 -7.09 -3.30 1.30
CA LEU A 52 -8.21 -4.21 1.49
C LEU A 52 -9.50 -3.45 1.80
N GLU A 53 -9.46 -2.49 2.73
CA GLU A 53 -10.64 -1.66 3.03
C GLU A 53 -11.14 -0.91 1.79
N VAL A 54 -10.24 -0.30 1.02
CA VAL A 54 -10.60 0.39 -0.22
C VAL A 54 -11.21 -0.58 -1.23
N TRP A 55 -10.61 -1.75 -1.41
CA TRP A 55 -11.16 -2.78 -2.30
C TRP A 55 -12.58 -3.20 -1.89
N GLU A 56 -12.84 -3.38 -0.60
CA GLU A 56 -14.17 -3.73 -0.09
C GLU A 56 -15.18 -2.62 -0.34
N ILE A 57 -14.81 -1.37 -0.09
CA ILE A 57 -15.69 -0.20 -0.29
C ILE A 57 -16.10 -0.06 -1.76
N ILE A 58 -15.15 -0.22 -2.70
CA ILE A 58 -15.41 -0.01 -4.14
C ILE A 58 -16.01 -1.24 -4.84
N SER A 59 -15.97 -2.40 -4.19
CA SER A 59 -16.49 -3.67 -4.74
C SER A 59 -17.88 -4.02 -4.22
N ARG A 60 -18.33 -3.39 -3.12
CA ARG A 60 -19.75 -3.31 -2.76
C ARG A 60 -20.54 -2.54 -3.83
#